data_AF-A0A4Q1ALM9-F1
#
_entry.id   AF-A0A4Q1ALM9-F1
#
_cell.length_a   1.000
_cell.length_b   1.000
_cell.length_c   1.000
_cell.angle_alpha   90.00
_cell.angle_beta   90.00
_cell.angle_gamma   90.00
#
_symmetry.space_group_name_H-M   'P 1'
#
loop_
_entity.id
_entity.type
_entity.pdbx_description
1 polymer ?
#
loop_
_entity_poly.entity_id
_entity_poly.type
_entity_poly.pdbx_seq_one_letter_code
_entity_poly.pdbx_strand_id
1 'polypeptide(L)' 'MEFIPHSQEELKSMEIKEDEIYTIQYQERDYFNADIRIEIAKGKAVISNNEIIFIVTDSYGMDKFIREVRVIK' A
#
# COMPACT_ATOMS: atom_id res chain seq x y z
N MET A 1 6.37 16.04 5.56
CA MET A 1 6.62 14.78 6.31
C MET A 1 7.23 13.81 5.34
N GLU A 2 8.40 13.26 5.65
CA GLU A 2 9.01 12.22 4.82
C GLU A 2 8.23 10.92 5.05
N PHE A 3 7.59 10.42 3.98
CA PHE A 3 7.02 9.08 3.98
C PHE A 3 8.16 8.09 3.78
N ILE A 4 8.28 7.14 4.69
CA ILE A 4 9.26 6.05 4.60
C ILE A 4 8.46 4.76 4.42
N PRO A 5 8.39 4.20 3.20
CA PRO A 5 7.75 2.91 2.97
C PRO A 5 8.57 1.78 3.60
N HIS A 6 7.92 0.67 3.92
CA HIS A 6 8.61 -0.55 4.30
C HIS A 6 9.37 -1.13 3.11
N SER A 7 10.52 -1.73 3.41
CA SER A 7 11.19 -2.58 2.44
C SER A 7 10.42 -3.90 2.24
N GLN A 8 10.65 -4.56 1.11
CA GLN A 8 10.06 -5.88 0.86
C GLN A 8 10.52 -6.94 1.89
N GLU A 9 11.73 -6.80 2.45
CA GLU A 9 12.25 -7.67 3.51
C GLU A 9 11.53 -7.44 4.85
N GLU A 10 11.23 -6.18 5.17
CA GLU A 10 10.42 -5.83 6.34
C GLU A 10 9.01 -6.39 6.22
N LEU A 11 8.35 -6.20 5.06
CA LEU A 11 7.01 -6.73 4.81
C LEU A 11 6.96 -8.26 4.92
N LYS A 12 7.98 -8.96 4.44
CA LYS A 12 8.10 -10.43 4.60
C LYS A 12 8.25 -10.84 6.06
N SER A 13 9.00 -10.06 6.84
CA SER A 13 9.19 -10.30 8.28
C SER A 13 7.93 -10.03 9.11
N MET A 14 6.93 -9.35 8.55
CA MET A 14 5.65 -9.08 9.19
C MET A 14 4.61 -10.20 9.01
N GLU A 15 4.98 -11.32 8.38
CA GLU A 15 4.11 -12.48 8.14
C GLU A 15 2.81 -12.12 7.40
N ILE A 16 2.90 -11.19 6.44
CA ILE A 16 1.77 -10.76 5.62
C ILE A 16 1.28 -11.93 4.78
N LYS A 17 -0.02 -12.19 4.85
CA LYS A 17 -0.68 -13.29 4.15
C LYS A 17 -1.35 -12.78 2.89
N GLU A 18 -1.32 -13.61 1.85
CA GLU A 18 -2.06 -13.36 0.63
C GLU A 18 -3.58 -13.30 0.93
N ASP A 19 -4.26 -12.42 0.21
CA ASP A 19 -5.70 -12.16 0.30
C ASP A 19 -6.22 -11.52 1.61
N GLU A 20 -5.36 -11.29 2.61
CA GLU A 20 -5.71 -10.60 3.85
C GLU A 20 -5.73 -9.07 3.70
N ILE A 21 -6.51 -8.40 4.55
CA ILE A 21 -6.67 -6.94 4.53
C ILE A 21 -5.82 -6.32 5.63
N TYR A 22 -5.00 -5.33 5.26
CA TYR A 22 -4.14 -4.59 6.18
C TYR A 22 -4.40 -3.09 6.07
N THR A 23 -4.23 -2.38 7.19
CA THR A 23 -4.19 -0.92 7.16
C THR A 23 -2.82 -0.48 6.67
N ILE A 24 -2.79 0.25 5.56
CA ILE A 24 -1.56 0.73 4.95
C ILE A 24 -1.58 2.23 4.79
N GLN A 25 -0.41 2.82 4.94
CA GLN A 25 -0.10 4.20 4.59
C GLN A 25 0.69 4.19 3.29
N TYR A 26 0.34 5.07 2.36
CA TYR A 26 1.01 5.16 1.07
C TYR A 26 1.00 6.59 0.54
N GLN A 27 1.88 6.86 -0.43
CA GLN A 27 1.85 8.12 -1.16
C GLN A 27 0.85 8.03 -2.30
N GLU A 28 -0.26 8.76 -2.17
CA GLU A 28 -1.20 9.00 -3.26
C GLU A 28 -0.72 10.23 -4.04
N ARG A 29 -0.54 10.05 -5.34
CA ARG A 29 -0.22 11.15 -6.25
C ARG A 29 -1.51 11.60 -6.90
N ASP A 30 -1.96 12.79 -6.52
CA ASP A 30 -3.06 13.45 -7.20
C ASP A 30 -2.57 13.93 -8.58
N TYR A 31 -2.89 13.17 -9.61
CA TYR A 31 -2.50 13.49 -10.99
C TYR A 31 -3.14 14.77 -11.51
N PHE A 32 -4.25 15.22 -10.90
CA PHE A 32 -4.94 16.43 -11.30
C PHE A 32 -4.30 17.67 -10.69
N ASN A 33 -3.95 17.61 -9.41
CA ASN A 33 -3.37 18.74 -8.67
C ASN A 33 -1.83 18.71 -8.63
N ALA A 34 -1.20 17.64 -9.15
CA ALA A 34 0.23 17.36 -9.02
C ALA A 34 0.73 17.30 -7.57
N ASP A 35 -0.18 17.11 -6.62
CA ASP A 35 0.11 17.02 -5.20
C ASP A 35 0.39 15.57 -4.80
N ILE A 36 1.35 15.40 -3.88
CA ILE A 36 1.62 14.13 -3.24
C ILE A 36 1.09 14.22 -1.83
N ARG A 37 0.13 13.36 -1.49
CA ARG A 37 -0.42 13.26 -0.14
C ARG A 37 -0.17 11.87 0.42
N ILE A 38 0.02 11.83 1.73
CA ILE A 38 0.11 10.56 2.45
C ILE A 38 -1.31 10.17 2.82
N GLU A 39 -1.75 9.02 2.33
CA GLU A 39 -3.10 8.50 2.55
C GLU A 39 -3.04 7.20 3.36
N ILE A 40 -4.08 6.93 4.15
CA ILE A 40 -4.22 5.69 4.92
C ILE A 40 -5.47 4.99 4.42
N ALA A 41 -5.32 3.74 4.00
CA ALA A 41 -6.43 2.93 3.50
C ALA A 41 -6.28 1.47 3.92
N LYS A 42 -7.37 0.72 3.74
CA LYS A 42 -7.35 -0.74 3.85
C LYS A 42 -6.96 -1.32 2.50
N GLY A 43 -5.82 -2.00 2.45
CA GLY A 43 -5.31 -2.67 1.26
C GLY A 43 -5.35 -4.18 1.40
N LYS A 44 -5.80 -4.87 0.37
CA LYS A 44 -5.71 -6.32 0.27
C LYS A 44 -4.29 -6.71 -0.17
N ALA A 45 -3.61 -7.55 0.60
CA ALA A 45 -2.28 -8.02 0.25
C ALA A 45 -2.33 -9.04 -0.88
N VAL A 46 -1.44 -8.87 -1.86
CA VAL A 46 -1.24 -9.77 -2.99
C VAL A 46 0.25 -10.09 -3.06
N ILE A 47 0.58 -11.38 -3.10
CA ILE A 47 1.96 -11.85 -3.15
C ILE A 47 2.21 -12.34 -4.57
N SER A 48 3.02 -11.61 -5.34
CA SER A 48 3.33 -11.95 -6.73
C SER A 48 4.84 -11.98 -6.94
N ASN A 49 5.37 -13.06 -7.50
CA ASN A 49 6.81 -13.22 -7.77
C ASN A 49 7.72 -12.87 -6.57
N ASN A 50 7.31 -13.24 -5.35
CA ASN A 50 8.04 -12.93 -4.11
C ASN A 50 8.08 -11.43 -3.74
N GLU A 51 7.22 -10.61 -4.33
CA GLU A 51 6.93 -9.23 -3.95
C GLU A 51 5.55 -9.14 -3.31
N ILE A 52 5.44 -8.32 -2.27
CA ILE A 52 4.20 -8.01 -1.58
C ILE A 52 3.70 -6.67 -2.11
N ILE A 53 2.50 -6.70 -2.68
CA ILE A 53 1.79 -5.55 -3.25
C ILE A 53 0.45 -5.44 -2.53
N PHE A 54 -0.07 -4.22 -2.39
CA PHE A 54 -1.39 -4.00 -1.82
C PHE A 54 -2.34 -3.44 -2.85
N ILE A 55 -3.56 -3.97 -2.87
CA ILE A 55 -4.65 -3.44 -3.68
C ILE A 55 -5.54 -2.59 -2.78
N VAL A 56 -5.62 -1.30 -3.10
CA VAL A 56 -6.54 -0.36 -2.45
C VAL A 56 -7.63 0.01 -3.44
N THR A 57 -8.88 -0.27 -3.10
CA THR A 57 -10.02 0.21 -3.87
C THR A 57 -10.36 1.64 -3.43
N ASP A 58 -10.35 2.59 -4.35
CA ASP A 58 -10.70 3.98 -4.06
C ASP A 58 -12.22 4.21 -4.02
N SER A 59 -12.63 5.43 -3.68
CA SER A 59 -14.04 5.83 -3.60
C SER A 59 -14.82 5.71 -4.91
N TYR A 60 -14.13 5.61 -6.05
CA TYR A 60 -14.71 5.41 -7.37
C TYR A 60 -14.80 3.93 -7.76
N GLY A 61 -14.40 3.02 -6.86
CA GLY A 61 -14.38 1.58 -7.10
C GLY A 61 -13.21 1.14 -7.98
N MET A 62 -12.17 1.97 -8.13
CA MET A 62 -10.98 1.61 -8.90
C MET A 62 -9.92 0.99 -8.01
N ASP A 63 -9.39 -0.15 -8.44
CA ASP A 63 -8.30 -0.84 -7.76
C ASP A 63 -6.95 -0.19 -8.11
N LYS A 64 -6.25 0.25 -7.07
CA LYS A 64 -4.91 0.80 -7.14
C LYS A 64 -3.90 -0.20 -6.59
N PHE A 65 -2.86 -0.46 -7.36
CA PHE A 65 -1.76 -1.33 -6.98
C PHE A 65 -0.67 -0.49 -6.32
N ILE A 66 -0.52 -0.65 -5.01
CA ILE A 66 0.41 0.11 -4.20
C ILE A 66 1.59 -0.78 -3.80
N ARG A 67 2.78 -0.45 -4.31
CA ARG A 67 4.04 -1.16 -4.00
C ARG A 67 4.80 -0.54 -2.84
N GLU A 68 4.79 0.79 -2.76
CA GLU A 68 5.44 1.55 -1.70
C GLU A 68 4.43 1.84 -0.59
N VAL A 69 4.41 0.95 0.40
CA VAL A 69 3.49 1.04 1.53
C VAL A 69 4.23 1.01 2.85
N ARG A 70 3.61 1.60 3.87
CA ARG A 70 3.93 1.37 5.28
C ARG A 70 2.72 0.74 5.94
N VAL A 71 2.85 -0.44 6.50
CA VAL A 71 1.76 -1.16 7.16
C VAL A 71 1.62 -0.60 8.57
N ILE A 72 0.41 -0.16 8.93
CA ILE A 72 0.08 0.35 10.26
C ILE A 72 -0.60 -0.78 11.03
N LYS A 73 -0.04 -1.15 12.19
CA LYS A 73 -0.63 -2.10 13.12
C LYS A 73 -1.75 -1.47 13.95
#